data_AF-A0A6J7IZ54-F1
#
_entry.id   AF-A0A6J7IZ54-F1
#
_cell.length_a   1.000
_cell.length_b   1.000
_cell.length_c   1.000
_cell.angle_alpha   90.00
_cell.angle_beta   90.00
_cell.angle_gamma   90.00
#
_symmetry.space_group_name_H-M   'P 1'
#
loop_
_entity.id
_entity.type
_entity.pdbx_description
1 polymer ?
#
loop_
_entity_poly.entity_id
_entity_poly.type
_entity_poly.pdbx_seq_one_letter_code
_entity_poly.pdbx_strand_id
1 'polypeptide(L)'
;MRTGARVTRVLLDGDRATGLEYVADGVLQQVHAPQVLLSGGAINSPQLLMLSGIGPADHLRSVGVDVVHDLPGVGGGLQDHPLVPTIWHVRSGESLFRGESPAGYAQWFGARRGPLTSNLAEAGLYTRSDDGLAEPDLQYHFLPVKYWQQARVDPDVDAFTACAVLVRVESRGSVRLRSADPAWAPAIDAGYLTEERDLEALVTGVEKARDIAAVGPLAKVLAEEWSPGGTRSTRAELRQSVRDTLESLYHPVGSCRMGTDADAVVDPQLRVHGIEGLRVVDASVMPTLVRGNTNAPTIMIAERAADLVRADLGARSALAQA
;
A
#
# COMPACT_ATOMS: atom_id res chain seq x y z
N MET A 1 -20.08 16.47 -1.33
CA MET A 1 -18.63 16.19 -1.35
C MET A 1 -17.91 17.42 -0.86
N ARG A 2 -16.98 17.29 0.09
CA ARG A 2 -16.09 18.37 0.55
C ARG A 2 -14.65 17.94 0.26
N THR A 3 -13.86 18.78 -0.41
CA THR A 3 -12.44 18.55 -0.70
C THR A 3 -11.60 19.62 0.01
N GLY A 4 -10.29 19.41 0.14
CA GLY A 4 -9.43 20.34 0.91
C GLY A 4 -9.78 20.38 2.41
N ALA A 5 -10.46 19.34 2.92
CA ALA A 5 -10.90 19.22 4.29
C ALA A 5 -10.15 18.07 4.98
N ARG A 6 -9.30 18.38 5.96
CA ARG A 6 -8.55 17.37 6.72
C ARG A 6 -9.31 16.99 7.97
N VAL A 7 -9.76 15.75 8.06
CA VAL A 7 -10.36 15.20 9.28
C VAL A 7 -9.29 15.12 10.38
N THR A 8 -9.61 15.64 11.57
CA THR A 8 -8.68 15.72 12.70
C THR A 8 -9.03 14.73 13.81
N ARG A 9 -10.32 14.41 13.98
CA ARG A 9 -10.81 13.57 15.06
C ARG A 9 -12.20 12.99 14.76
N VAL A 10 -12.49 11.80 15.28
CA VAL A 10 -13.83 11.24 15.42
C VAL A 10 -14.45 11.77 16.70
N LEU A 11 -15.66 12.33 16.60
CA LEU A 11 -16.41 12.79 17.78
C LEU A 11 -17.05 11.59 18.48
N LEU A 12 -16.88 11.50 19.80
CA LEU A 12 -17.35 10.38 20.62
C LEU A 12 -18.27 10.89 21.74
N ASP A 13 -19.32 10.12 22.04
CA ASP A 13 -20.15 10.24 23.24
C ASP A 13 -20.14 8.87 23.95
N GLY A 14 -19.36 8.76 25.03
CA GLY A 14 -19.02 7.46 25.62
C GLY A 14 -18.31 6.55 24.62
N ASP A 15 -18.90 5.38 24.38
CA ASP A 15 -18.42 4.37 23.44
C ASP A 15 -19.03 4.50 22.03
N ARG A 16 -19.70 5.62 21.71
CA ARG A 16 -20.37 5.82 20.43
C ARG A 16 -19.77 6.95 19.61
N ALA A 17 -19.48 6.67 18.34
CA ALA A 17 -19.16 7.69 17.36
C ALA A 17 -20.40 8.51 16.97
N THR A 18 -20.30 9.84 17.05
CA THR A 18 -21.38 10.78 16.81
C THR A 18 -21.10 11.76 15.66
N GLY A 19 -19.90 11.71 15.07
CA GLY A 19 -19.51 12.62 14.00
C GLY A 19 -18.01 12.69 13.77
N LEU A 20 -17.60 13.73 13.03
CA LEU A 20 -16.22 14.04 12.70
C LEU A 20 -15.93 15.53 12.94
N GLU A 21 -14.70 15.80 13.35
CA GLU A 21 -14.08 17.11 13.33
C GLU A 21 -13.11 17.20 12.15
N TYR A 22 -13.08 18.32 11.45
CA TYR A 22 -12.18 18.56 10.33
C TYR A 22 -11.82 20.04 10.21
N VAL A 23 -10.68 20.31 9.57
CA VAL A 23 -10.26 21.66 9.19
C VAL A 23 -10.49 21.84 7.70
N ALA A 24 -11.22 22.90 7.34
CA ALA A 24 -11.40 23.35 5.95
C ALA A 24 -11.17 24.87 5.89
N ASP A 25 -10.39 25.33 4.92
CA ASP A 25 -10.03 26.75 4.77
C ASP A 25 -9.44 27.38 6.05
N GLY A 26 -8.70 26.59 6.83
CA GLY A 26 -8.10 27.00 8.10
C GLY A 26 -9.08 27.08 9.28
N VAL A 27 -10.36 26.74 9.07
CA VAL A 27 -11.41 26.79 10.09
C VAL A 27 -11.75 25.39 10.58
N LEU A 28 -11.79 25.21 11.89
CA LEU A 28 -12.24 23.97 12.53
C LEU A 28 -13.76 23.86 12.43
N GLN A 29 -14.25 22.73 11.94
CA GLN A 29 -15.66 22.45 11.75
C GLN A 29 -16.00 21.05 12.28
N GLN A 30 -17.26 20.87 12.67
CA GLN A 30 -17.79 19.59 13.11
C GLN A 30 -18.99 19.20 12.25
N VAL A 31 -19.17 17.90 12.05
CA VAL A 31 -20.34 17.33 11.40
C VAL A 31 -20.79 16.10 12.17
N HIS A 32 -22.08 16.02 12.49
CA HIS A 32 -22.66 14.89 13.21
C HIS A 32 -23.27 13.87 12.27
N ALA A 33 -23.12 12.60 12.61
CA ALA A 33 -23.68 11.48 11.87
C ALA A 33 -23.95 10.29 12.80
N PRO A 34 -25.01 9.50 12.55
CA PRO A 34 -25.30 8.30 13.34
C PRO A 34 -24.34 7.15 13.07
N GLN A 35 -23.58 7.22 11.98
CA GLN A 35 -22.53 6.29 11.59
C GLN A 35 -21.37 7.05 10.93
N VAL A 36 -20.15 6.65 11.27
CA VAL A 36 -18.90 7.17 10.72
C VAL A 36 -18.15 6.02 10.06
N LEU A 37 -17.72 6.22 8.81
CA LEU A 37 -16.94 5.25 8.04
C LEU A 37 -15.58 5.89 7.75
N LEU A 38 -14.50 5.27 8.23
CA LEU A 38 -13.13 5.71 7.94
C LEU A 38 -12.63 5.02 6.68
N SER A 39 -12.13 5.79 5.72
CA SER A 39 -11.54 5.30 4.47
C SER A 39 -10.25 6.04 4.13
N GLY A 40 -9.43 6.32 5.15
CA GLY A 40 -8.14 7.00 5.03
C GLY A 40 -7.00 6.10 4.55
N GLY A 41 -7.24 4.80 4.37
CA GLY A 41 -6.22 3.82 4.00
C GLY A 41 -5.34 3.39 5.18
N ALA A 42 -4.39 2.49 4.89
CA ALA A 42 -3.52 1.85 5.88
C ALA A 42 -2.55 2.79 6.63
N ILE A 43 -2.52 4.07 6.29
CA ILE A 43 -1.71 5.07 7.00
C ILE A 43 -2.60 6.04 7.78
N ASN A 44 -3.60 6.65 7.13
CA ASN A 44 -4.37 7.72 7.77
C ASN A 44 -5.55 7.23 8.61
N SER A 45 -6.14 6.05 8.32
CA SER A 45 -7.17 5.47 9.20
C SER A 45 -6.67 5.13 10.60
N PRO A 46 -5.55 4.40 10.80
CA PRO A 46 -5.03 4.16 12.15
C PRO A 46 -4.54 5.46 12.80
N GLN A 47 -3.99 6.41 12.03
CA GLN A 47 -3.62 7.73 12.54
C GLN A 47 -4.83 8.46 13.13
N LEU A 48 -5.95 8.52 12.39
CA LEU A 48 -7.15 9.20 12.83
C LEU A 48 -7.79 8.52 14.05
N LEU A 49 -7.81 7.18 14.09
CA LEU A 49 -8.25 6.45 15.29
C LEU A 49 -7.41 6.86 16.51
N MET A 50 -6.08 6.83 16.39
CA MET A 50 -5.19 7.21 17.47
C MET A 50 -5.40 8.68 17.90
N LEU A 51 -5.51 9.64 16.96
CA LEU A 51 -5.80 11.05 17.26
C LEU A 51 -7.17 11.28 17.93
N SER A 52 -8.06 10.30 17.80
CA SER A 52 -9.38 10.28 18.44
C SER A 52 -9.38 9.56 19.79
N GLY A 53 -8.20 9.16 20.29
CA GLY A 53 -8.07 8.45 21.57
C GLY A 53 -8.38 6.96 21.49
N ILE A 54 -8.47 6.39 20.28
CA ILE A 54 -8.73 4.96 20.04
C ILE A 54 -7.45 4.30 19.54
N GLY A 55 -6.78 3.52 20.37
CA GLY A 55 -5.51 2.90 20.02
C GLY A 55 -4.68 2.48 21.23
N PRO A 56 -3.38 2.21 21.05
CA PRO A 56 -2.56 1.61 22.10
C PRO A 56 -2.33 2.62 23.23
N ALA A 57 -2.92 2.38 24.40
CA ALA A 57 -3.06 3.40 25.45
C ALA A 57 -1.74 4.03 25.89
N ASP A 58 -0.69 3.23 26.08
CA ASP A 58 0.63 3.74 26.48
C ASP A 58 1.26 4.63 25.42
N HIS A 59 1.10 4.28 24.14
CA HIS A 59 1.55 5.11 23.03
C HIS A 59 0.80 6.44 22.99
N LEU A 60 -0.53 6.41 23.09
CA LEU A 60 -1.37 7.62 23.09
C LEU A 60 -0.98 8.58 24.22
N ARG A 61 -0.82 8.08 25.45
CA ARG A 61 -0.34 8.86 26.59
C ARG A 61 1.04 9.47 26.33
N SER A 62 1.95 8.71 25.72
CA SER A 62 3.33 9.15 25.45
C SER A 62 3.41 10.35 24.49
N VAL A 63 2.41 10.52 23.61
CA VAL A 63 2.33 11.63 22.64
C VAL A 63 1.32 12.71 23.04
N GLY A 64 0.74 12.60 24.24
CA GLY A 64 -0.20 13.59 24.79
C GLY A 64 -1.62 13.51 24.22
N VAL A 65 -2.07 12.32 23.81
CA VAL A 65 -3.47 12.07 23.42
C VAL A 65 -4.21 11.36 24.56
N ASP A 66 -5.37 11.89 24.93
CA ASP A 66 -6.25 11.26 25.92
C ASP A 66 -6.76 9.91 25.41
N VAL A 67 -6.66 8.87 26.25
CA VAL A 67 -7.12 7.53 25.91
C VAL A 67 -8.62 7.44 26.15
N VAL A 68 -9.38 7.21 25.08
CA VAL A 68 -10.82 6.92 25.15
C VAL A 68 -11.07 5.42 25.15
N HIS A 69 -10.37 4.69 24.27
CA HIS A 69 -10.47 3.24 24.17
C HIS A 69 -9.10 2.63 23.87
N ASP A 70 -8.64 1.74 24.75
CA ASP A 70 -7.39 1.00 24.55
C ASP A 70 -7.61 -0.11 23.53
N LEU A 71 -7.03 0.07 22.35
CA LEU A 71 -7.12 -0.87 21.24
C LEU A 71 -5.70 -1.11 20.69
N PRO A 72 -4.91 -2.03 21.28
CA PRO A 72 -3.47 -2.15 21.05
C PRO A 72 -3.10 -2.53 19.61
N GLY A 73 -4.03 -3.12 18.86
CA GLY A 73 -3.85 -3.46 17.44
C GLY A 73 -3.80 -2.27 16.49
N VAL A 74 -4.31 -1.09 16.87
CA VAL A 74 -4.36 0.09 15.97
C VAL A 74 -2.96 0.53 15.59
N GLY A 75 -2.70 0.56 14.28
CA GLY A 75 -1.41 0.91 13.70
C GLY A 75 -0.38 -0.23 13.72
N GLY A 76 -0.68 -1.39 14.31
CA GLY A 76 0.18 -2.57 14.27
C GLY A 76 0.00 -3.40 13.01
N GLY A 77 0.97 -4.24 12.68
CA GLY A 77 0.84 -5.25 11.62
C GLY A 77 0.81 -4.69 10.20
N LEU A 78 1.40 -3.50 9.98
CA LEU A 78 1.51 -2.91 8.65
C LEU A 78 2.24 -3.89 7.73
N GLN A 79 1.66 -4.15 6.56
CA GLN A 79 2.31 -4.89 5.48
C GLN A 79 2.28 -4.08 4.22
N ASP A 80 3.25 -4.29 3.35
CA ASP A 80 3.32 -3.75 2.00
C ASP A 80 4.08 -4.73 1.12
N HIS A 81 3.95 -4.60 -0.20
CA HIS A 81 4.72 -5.34 -1.18
C HIS A 81 6.08 -4.65 -1.40
N PRO A 82 7.21 -5.20 -0.91
CA PRO A 82 8.52 -4.68 -1.27
C PRO A 82 8.88 -5.07 -2.70
N LEU A 83 9.47 -4.13 -3.42
CA LEU A 83 9.89 -4.22 -4.80
C LEU A 83 11.40 -3.97 -4.92
N VAL A 84 12.07 -4.71 -5.80
CA VAL A 84 13.47 -4.50 -6.16
C VAL A 84 13.59 -4.36 -7.68
N PRO A 85 14.05 -3.21 -8.21
CA PRO A 85 14.22 -3.03 -9.65
C PRO A 85 15.57 -3.59 -10.11
N THR A 86 15.53 -4.48 -11.12
CA THR A 86 16.72 -4.87 -11.90
C THR A 86 16.64 -4.16 -13.25
N ILE A 87 17.69 -3.44 -13.64
CA ILE A 87 17.65 -2.48 -14.74
C ILE A 87 18.76 -2.76 -15.74
N TRP A 88 18.43 -2.72 -17.03
CA TRP A 88 19.38 -2.83 -18.14
C TRP A 88 19.24 -1.62 -19.06
N HIS A 89 20.35 -1.15 -19.63
CA HIS A 89 20.30 -0.28 -20.79
C HIS A 89 19.73 -1.05 -22.00
N VAL A 90 19.21 -0.34 -22.99
CA VAL A 90 18.59 -0.95 -24.17
C VAL A 90 19.41 -0.67 -25.43
N ARG A 91 19.85 -1.72 -26.14
CA ARG A 91 20.62 -1.64 -27.39
C ARG A 91 19.80 -1.10 -28.55
N SER A 92 18.50 -1.37 -28.60
CA SER A 92 17.65 -0.90 -29.70
C SER A 92 17.48 0.62 -29.71
N GLY A 93 17.73 1.29 -28.58
CA GLY A 93 17.37 2.70 -28.41
C GLY A 93 15.86 2.92 -28.50
N GLU A 94 15.05 1.92 -28.17
CA GLU A 94 13.59 2.03 -28.20
C GLU A 94 13.06 1.67 -26.81
N SER A 95 12.33 2.59 -26.19
CA SER A 95 11.70 2.42 -24.89
C SER A 95 10.53 3.41 -24.73
N LEU A 96 9.67 3.21 -23.73
CA LEU A 96 8.56 4.11 -23.45
C LEU A 96 9.01 5.50 -22.98
N PHE A 97 10.27 5.68 -22.60
CA PHE A 97 10.87 7.00 -22.37
C PHE A 97 10.65 7.94 -23.56
N ARG A 98 10.70 7.41 -24.79
CA ARG A 98 10.51 8.18 -26.03
C ARG A 98 9.05 8.49 -26.34
N GLY A 99 8.12 7.97 -25.55
CA GLY A 99 6.69 8.19 -25.70
C GLY A 99 6.27 9.63 -25.46
N GLU A 100 6.96 10.34 -24.57
CA GLU A 100 6.77 11.77 -24.29
C GLU A 100 7.44 12.66 -25.36
N SER A 101 6.98 12.51 -26.59
CA SER A 101 7.43 13.29 -27.75
C SER A 101 6.26 14.04 -28.39
N PRO A 102 6.51 15.09 -29.20
CA PRO A 102 5.44 15.78 -29.94
C PRO A 102 4.56 14.82 -30.75
N ALA A 103 5.15 13.76 -31.31
CA ALA A 103 4.42 12.71 -32.03
C ALA A 103 3.54 11.87 -31.09
N GLY A 104 4.06 11.46 -29.93
CA GLY A 104 3.28 10.75 -28.91
C GLY A 104 2.10 11.57 -28.39
N TYR A 105 2.31 12.85 -28.09
CA TYR A 105 1.23 13.77 -27.73
C TYR A 105 0.21 13.95 -28.86
N ALA A 106 0.65 14.09 -30.11
CA ALA A 106 -0.27 14.22 -31.24
C ALA A 106 -1.16 12.97 -31.41
N GLN A 107 -0.60 11.76 -31.28
CA GLN A 107 -1.36 10.51 -31.31
C GLN A 107 -2.38 10.44 -30.16
N TRP A 108 -1.98 10.86 -28.96
CA TRP A 108 -2.85 10.84 -27.79
C TRP A 108 -3.97 11.87 -27.89
N PHE A 109 -3.66 13.14 -28.20
CA PHE A 109 -4.67 14.21 -28.33
C PHE A 109 -5.63 13.96 -29.49
N GLY A 110 -5.11 13.48 -30.63
CA GLY A 110 -5.92 13.27 -31.83
C GLY A 110 -6.78 12.01 -31.79
N ALA A 111 -6.25 10.90 -31.25
CA ALA A 111 -6.88 9.59 -31.38
C ALA A 111 -6.96 8.77 -30.08
N ARG A 112 -6.45 9.28 -28.95
CA ARG A 112 -6.33 8.54 -27.68
C ARG A 112 -5.59 7.20 -27.87
N ARG A 113 -4.51 7.23 -28.66
CA ARG A 113 -3.65 6.09 -28.98
C ARG A 113 -2.18 6.45 -28.78
N GLY A 114 -1.32 5.44 -28.87
CA GLY A 114 0.13 5.61 -28.81
C GLY A 114 0.70 5.32 -27.42
N PRO A 115 2.01 5.53 -27.23
CA PRO A 115 2.72 5.11 -26.01
C PRO A 115 2.19 5.77 -24.73
N LEU A 116 1.59 6.97 -24.83
CA LEU A 116 1.00 7.69 -23.70
C LEU A 116 -0.32 7.08 -23.17
N THR A 117 -0.81 5.99 -23.77
CA THR A 117 -1.94 5.23 -23.20
C THR A 117 -1.49 4.09 -22.28
N SER A 118 -0.18 3.89 -22.14
CA SER A 118 0.41 2.89 -21.26
C SER A 118 0.51 3.37 -19.81
N ASN A 119 0.46 2.44 -18.86
CA ASN A 119 0.84 2.65 -17.46
C ASN A 119 2.30 2.24 -17.18
N LEU A 120 3.10 2.02 -18.23
CA LEU A 120 4.49 1.58 -18.26
C LEU A 120 4.74 0.09 -17.95
N ALA A 121 3.86 -0.57 -17.18
CA ALA A 121 4.00 -1.99 -16.85
C ALA A 121 3.34 -2.88 -17.93
N GLU A 122 4.11 -3.25 -18.96
CA GLU A 122 3.59 -3.87 -20.19
C GLU A 122 3.45 -5.40 -20.12
N ALA A 123 4.13 -6.04 -19.18
CA ALA A 123 4.00 -7.48 -18.95
C ALA A 123 4.16 -7.80 -17.46
N GLY A 124 3.63 -8.95 -17.06
CA GLY A 124 3.75 -9.46 -15.70
C GLY A 124 3.95 -10.96 -15.64
N LEU A 125 4.48 -11.42 -14.51
CA LEU A 125 4.73 -12.83 -14.21
C LEU A 125 4.48 -13.07 -12.73
N TYR A 126 3.78 -14.15 -12.39
CA TYR A 126 3.79 -14.70 -11.03
C TYR A 126 4.64 -15.97 -11.03
N THR A 127 5.59 -16.05 -10.10
CA THR A 127 6.46 -17.22 -9.97
C THR A 127 6.82 -17.48 -8.50
N ARG A 128 7.51 -18.57 -8.27
CA ARG A 128 7.98 -18.97 -6.94
C ARG A 128 9.46 -18.66 -6.80
N SER A 129 9.86 -18.16 -5.65
CA SER A 129 11.27 -18.07 -5.24
C SER A 129 11.84 -19.47 -4.94
N ASP A 130 10.99 -20.38 -4.44
CA ASP A 130 11.33 -21.77 -4.11
C ASP A 130 10.29 -22.75 -4.71
N ASP A 131 10.77 -23.81 -5.38
CA ASP A 131 9.92 -24.83 -6.03
C ASP A 131 9.04 -25.61 -5.05
N GLY A 132 9.37 -25.62 -3.75
CA GLY A 132 8.57 -26.22 -2.69
C GLY A 132 7.34 -25.40 -2.29
N LEU A 133 7.16 -24.17 -2.79
CA LEU A 133 6.00 -23.33 -2.46
C LEU A 133 4.75 -23.79 -3.25
N ALA A 134 3.61 -23.88 -2.56
CA ALA A 134 2.34 -24.20 -3.21
C ALA A 134 1.86 -23.08 -4.16
N GLU A 135 2.19 -21.82 -3.85
CA GLU A 135 1.68 -20.63 -4.54
C GLU A 135 2.81 -19.63 -4.82
N PRO A 136 2.74 -18.84 -5.92
CA PRO A 136 3.71 -17.80 -6.24
C PRO A 136 3.88 -16.76 -5.13
N ASP A 137 5.10 -16.59 -4.64
CA ASP A 137 5.49 -15.53 -3.69
C ASP A 137 6.19 -14.35 -4.36
N LEU A 138 6.49 -14.44 -5.67
CA LEU A 138 7.05 -13.35 -6.46
C LEU A 138 6.09 -12.94 -7.58
N GLN A 139 5.98 -11.63 -7.78
CA GLN A 139 5.36 -11.00 -8.95
C GLN A 139 6.41 -10.16 -9.67
N TYR A 140 6.34 -10.09 -11.01
CA TYR A 140 7.12 -9.15 -11.81
C TYR A 140 6.22 -8.15 -12.50
N HIS A 141 6.72 -6.92 -12.57
CA HIS A 141 6.28 -5.93 -13.55
C HIS A 141 7.47 -5.67 -14.49
N PHE A 142 7.25 -5.84 -15.79
CA PHE A 142 8.27 -5.55 -16.81
C PHE A 142 7.94 -4.21 -17.46
N LEU A 143 8.87 -3.27 -17.29
CA LEU A 143 8.75 -1.89 -17.74
C LEU A 143 9.79 -1.66 -18.83
N PRO A 144 9.40 -1.37 -20.09
CA PRO A 144 10.33 -0.90 -21.11
C PRO A 144 10.66 0.59 -20.90
N VAL A 145 11.08 0.94 -19.68
CA VAL A 145 11.58 2.26 -19.25
C VAL A 145 12.40 2.08 -17.97
N LYS A 146 13.26 3.06 -17.65
CA LYS A 146 13.96 3.11 -16.35
C LYS A 146 12.94 3.38 -15.23
N TYR A 147 12.89 2.51 -14.23
CA TYR A 147 12.15 2.75 -13.00
C TYR A 147 13.09 2.68 -11.81
N TRP A 148 13.27 3.80 -11.11
CA TRP A 148 14.26 3.92 -10.04
C TRP A 148 13.79 4.91 -8.97
N GLN A 149 14.09 4.60 -7.70
CA GLN A 149 13.75 5.40 -6.53
C GLN A 149 12.28 5.82 -6.52
N GLN A 150 11.38 4.85 -6.71
CA GLN A 150 9.93 5.05 -6.73
C GLN A 150 9.47 6.03 -7.81
N ALA A 151 10.16 6.05 -8.95
CA ALA A 151 9.98 7.01 -10.05
C ALA A 151 10.16 8.49 -9.63
N ARG A 152 10.95 8.77 -8.59
CA ARG A 152 11.35 10.15 -8.22
C ARG A 152 12.43 10.72 -9.14
N VAL A 153 13.09 9.86 -9.89
CA VAL A 153 14.10 10.23 -10.89
C VAL A 153 13.50 9.97 -12.26
N ASP A 154 13.38 11.03 -13.05
CA ASP A 154 12.91 10.91 -14.43
C ASP A 154 13.86 9.99 -15.22
N PRO A 155 13.33 9.15 -16.12
CA PRO A 155 14.16 8.36 -17.02
C PRO A 155 15.05 9.29 -17.86
N ASP A 156 16.35 9.00 -17.89
CA ASP A 156 17.39 9.77 -18.56
C ASP A 156 18.04 9.00 -19.73
N VAL A 157 17.68 7.73 -19.87
CA VAL A 157 18.23 6.80 -20.84
C VAL A 157 17.20 5.74 -21.22
N ASP A 158 17.28 5.23 -22.45
CA ASP A 158 16.52 4.06 -22.88
C ASP A 158 16.94 2.83 -22.05
N ALA A 159 16.01 2.36 -21.22
CA ALA A 159 16.24 1.26 -20.30
C ALA A 159 15.04 0.32 -20.24
N PHE A 160 15.28 -0.86 -19.70
CA PHE A 160 14.28 -1.85 -19.35
C PHE A 160 14.45 -2.21 -17.88
N THR A 161 13.33 -2.27 -17.15
CA THR A 161 13.30 -2.62 -15.73
C THR A 161 12.43 -3.85 -15.51
N ALA A 162 12.98 -4.85 -14.86
CA ALA A 162 12.22 -5.94 -14.26
C ALA A 162 12.10 -5.67 -12.76
N CYS A 163 10.88 -5.36 -12.31
CA CYS A 163 10.59 -5.13 -10.91
C CYS A 163 10.20 -6.45 -10.24
N ALA A 164 11.11 -7.06 -9.47
CA ALA A 164 10.80 -8.21 -8.64
C ALA A 164 10.05 -7.74 -7.39
N VAL A 165 8.84 -8.25 -7.17
CA VAL A 165 7.94 -7.86 -6.08
C VAL A 165 7.67 -9.08 -5.22
N LEU A 166 7.92 -8.98 -3.92
CA LEU A 166 7.51 -10.02 -2.98
C LEU A 166 6.01 -9.86 -2.68
N VAL A 167 5.21 -10.88 -2.99
CA VAL A 167 3.76 -10.89 -2.78
C VAL A 167 3.28 -11.77 -1.62
N ARG A 168 4.19 -12.55 -1.03
CA ARG A 168 3.99 -13.21 0.26
C ARG A 168 5.00 -12.65 1.26
N VAL A 169 4.54 -11.70 2.08
CA VAL A 169 5.41 -10.94 2.99
C VAL A 169 5.21 -11.41 4.42
N GLU A 170 6.29 -11.82 5.09
CA GLU A 170 6.27 -12.24 6.49
C GLU A 170 6.60 -11.08 7.45
N SER A 171 7.41 -10.13 7.00
CA SER A 171 7.72 -8.93 7.76
C SER A 171 6.48 -8.11 8.13
N ARG A 172 6.52 -7.45 9.29
CA ARG A 172 5.43 -6.61 9.82
C ARG A 172 5.98 -5.32 10.38
N GLY A 173 5.38 -4.21 9.97
CA GLY A 173 5.69 -2.87 10.43
C GLY A 173 4.63 -2.28 11.34
N SER A 174 4.69 -0.96 11.52
CA SER A 174 3.69 -0.20 12.25
C SER A 174 3.54 1.26 11.77
N VAL A 175 2.38 1.84 12.09
CA VAL A 175 2.06 3.26 11.97
C VAL A 175 1.80 3.81 13.38
N ARG A 176 2.53 4.86 13.76
CA ARG A 176 2.43 5.48 15.10
C ARG A 176 2.29 6.98 14.99
N LEU A 177 1.61 7.60 15.95
CA LEU A 177 1.63 9.06 16.08
C LEU A 177 3.03 9.56 16.45
N ARG A 178 3.43 10.69 15.87
CA ARG A 178 4.61 11.47 16.30
C ARG A 178 4.24 12.62 17.23
N SER A 179 2.97 13.03 17.20
CA SER A 179 2.42 14.17 17.94
C SER A 179 0.90 14.00 18.03
N ALA A 180 0.28 14.64 19.03
CA ALA A 180 -1.16 14.83 19.10
C ALA A 180 -1.69 15.84 18.05
N ASP A 181 -0.81 16.59 17.39
CA ASP A 181 -1.17 17.53 16.31
C ASP A 181 -1.54 16.75 15.03
N PRO A 182 -2.80 16.85 14.55
CA PRO A 182 -3.26 16.16 13.34
C PRO A 182 -2.57 16.64 12.05
N ALA A 183 -1.79 17.73 12.09
CA ALA A 183 -0.99 18.20 10.96
C ALA A 183 0.31 17.42 10.74
N TRP A 184 0.75 16.65 11.74
CA TRP A 184 1.98 15.89 11.62
C TRP A 184 1.75 14.60 10.84
N ALA A 185 2.66 14.30 9.92
CA ALA A 185 2.73 12.96 9.33
C ALA A 185 3.04 11.93 10.44
N PRO A 186 2.41 10.73 10.41
CA PRO A 186 2.71 9.68 11.36
C PRO A 186 4.13 9.15 11.16
N ALA A 187 4.67 8.49 12.18
CA ALA A 187 5.84 7.64 12.04
C ALA A 187 5.39 6.34 11.36
N ILE A 188 6.06 5.99 10.26
CA ILE A 188 5.79 4.78 9.50
C ILE A 188 7.07 3.96 9.54
N ASP A 189 6.98 2.79 10.14
CA ASP A 189 7.98 1.74 10.03
C ASP A 189 7.36 0.64 9.17
N ALA A 190 7.86 0.45 7.96
CA ALA A 190 7.34 -0.59 7.06
C ALA A 190 7.76 -2.01 7.51
N GLY A 191 8.77 -2.12 8.37
CA GLY A 191 9.31 -3.39 8.82
C GLY A 191 9.97 -4.21 7.71
N TYR A 192 10.32 -3.63 6.55
CA TYR A 192 10.89 -4.42 5.45
C TYR A 192 12.12 -5.21 5.89
N LEU A 193 12.15 -6.49 5.51
CA LEU A 193 13.28 -7.41 5.73
C LEU A 193 13.58 -7.67 7.22
N THR A 194 12.59 -7.48 8.12
CA THR A 194 12.72 -7.99 9.50
C THR A 194 12.74 -9.52 9.54
N GLU A 195 12.11 -10.15 8.54
CA GLU A 195 12.16 -11.59 8.33
C GLU A 195 13.15 -11.95 7.20
N GLU A 196 14.14 -12.79 7.50
CA GLU A 196 15.19 -13.18 6.55
C GLU A 196 14.63 -13.86 5.30
N ARG A 197 13.48 -14.55 5.43
CA ARG A 197 12.80 -15.20 4.31
C ARG A 197 12.42 -14.22 3.20
N ASP A 198 11.97 -13.02 3.57
CA ASP A 198 11.56 -11.99 2.62
C ASP A 198 12.77 -11.51 1.80
N LEU A 199 13.92 -11.34 2.47
CA LEU A 199 15.18 -11.00 1.80
C LEU A 199 15.61 -12.09 0.82
N GLU A 200 15.64 -13.36 1.26
CA GLU A 200 16.11 -14.45 0.42
C GLU A 200 15.23 -14.64 -0.82
N ALA A 201 13.90 -14.46 -0.68
CA ALA A 201 12.97 -14.52 -1.79
C ALA A 201 13.22 -13.39 -2.81
N LEU A 202 13.47 -12.16 -2.34
CA LEU A 202 13.81 -11.02 -3.21
C LEU A 202 15.15 -11.19 -3.91
N VAL A 203 16.17 -11.73 -3.23
CA VAL A 203 17.47 -12.06 -3.86
C VAL A 203 17.27 -13.06 -4.99
N THR A 204 16.50 -14.12 -4.75
CA THR A 204 16.14 -15.07 -5.81
C THR A 204 15.31 -14.42 -6.92
N GLY A 205 14.52 -13.40 -6.59
CA GLY A 205 13.83 -12.57 -7.58
C GLY A 205 14.80 -11.84 -8.52
N VAL A 206 15.87 -11.25 -7.99
CA VAL A 206 16.90 -10.59 -8.80
C VAL A 206 17.63 -11.61 -9.69
N GLU A 207 17.96 -12.79 -9.17
CA GLU A 207 18.58 -13.87 -9.95
C GLU A 207 17.68 -14.30 -11.12
N LYS A 208 16.39 -14.53 -10.86
CA LYS A 208 15.41 -14.88 -11.91
C LYS A 208 15.21 -13.76 -12.94
N ALA A 209 15.25 -12.50 -12.53
CA ALA A 209 15.19 -11.36 -13.45
C ALA A 209 16.35 -11.41 -14.47
N ARG A 210 17.56 -11.74 -14.00
CA ARG A 210 18.75 -11.94 -14.85
C ARG A 210 18.59 -13.12 -15.79
N ASP A 211 18.09 -14.26 -15.31
CA ASP A 211 17.84 -15.43 -16.15
C ASP A 211 16.85 -15.11 -17.29
N ILE A 212 15.78 -14.37 -16.98
CA ILE A 212 14.78 -13.93 -17.96
C ILE A 212 15.41 -12.98 -19.00
N ALA A 213 16.23 -12.02 -18.55
CA ALA A 213 16.89 -11.06 -19.42
C ALA A 213 17.94 -11.71 -20.34
N ALA A 214 18.56 -12.82 -19.92
CA ALA A 214 19.63 -13.50 -20.64
C ALA A 214 19.15 -14.42 -21.78
N VAL A 215 17.84 -14.62 -21.95
CA VAL A 215 17.28 -15.55 -22.94
C VAL A 215 16.32 -14.88 -23.93
N GLY A 216 16.09 -15.56 -25.06
CA GLY A 216 15.03 -15.20 -26.00
C GLY A 216 15.18 -13.82 -26.65
N PRO A 217 14.06 -13.12 -26.94
CA PRO A 217 14.09 -11.79 -27.56
C PRO A 217 14.73 -10.71 -26.68
N LEU A 218 14.60 -10.79 -25.35
CA LEU A 218 15.17 -9.80 -24.42
C LEU A 218 16.69 -9.74 -24.54
N ALA A 219 17.36 -10.89 -24.58
CA ALA A 219 18.81 -10.96 -24.75
C ALA A 219 19.33 -10.23 -26.00
N LYS A 220 18.50 -10.07 -27.05
CA LYS A 220 18.89 -9.36 -28.27
C LYS A 220 18.81 -7.85 -28.12
N VAL A 221 17.90 -7.35 -27.29
CA VAL A 221 17.60 -5.91 -27.16
C VAL A 221 18.19 -5.26 -25.91
N LEU A 222 18.49 -6.03 -24.86
CA LEU A 222 19.06 -5.50 -23.60
C LEU A 222 20.59 -5.43 -23.65
N ALA A 223 21.17 -4.31 -23.24
CA ALA A 223 22.61 -4.08 -23.14
C ALA A 223 23.15 -4.50 -21.76
N GLU A 224 24.13 -3.76 -21.23
CA GLU A 224 24.66 -3.98 -19.89
C GLU A 224 23.62 -3.76 -18.78
N GLU A 225 23.75 -4.54 -17.71
CA GLU A 225 22.97 -4.35 -16.49
C GLU A 225 23.48 -3.12 -15.74
N TRP A 226 22.57 -2.17 -15.49
CA TRP A 226 22.82 -0.95 -14.74
C TRP A 226 22.66 -1.18 -13.22
N SER A 227 21.63 -1.90 -12.79
CA SER A 227 21.39 -2.28 -11.38
C SER A 227 20.92 -3.73 -11.29
N PRO A 228 21.42 -4.54 -10.35
CA PRO A 228 22.50 -4.28 -9.37
C PRO A 228 23.88 -3.92 -9.97
N GLY A 229 24.05 -4.19 -11.26
CA GLY A 229 25.29 -4.01 -12.00
C GLY A 229 25.93 -5.36 -12.29
N GLY A 230 26.42 -5.52 -13.53
CA GLY A 230 26.92 -6.80 -14.04
C GLY A 230 28.12 -7.42 -13.31
N THR A 231 28.73 -6.70 -12.36
CA THR A 231 29.85 -7.19 -11.52
C THR A 231 29.40 -7.79 -10.18
N ARG A 232 28.17 -7.55 -9.73
CA ARG A 232 27.64 -8.12 -8.49
C ARG A 232 27.03 -9.49 -8.77
N SER A 233 27.76 -10.56 -8.46
CA SER A 233 27.36 -11.93 -8.83
C SER A 233 27.17 -12.86 -7.64
N THR A 234 27.67 -12.52 -6.45
CA THR A 234 27.49 -13.36 -5.26
C THR A 234 26.18 -13.05 -4.56
N ARG A 235 25.57 -14.06 -3.90
CA ARG A 235 24.37 -13.82 -3.07
C ARG A 235 24.60 -12.79 -1.96
N ALA A 236 25.82 -12.69 -1.42
CA ALA A 236 26.15 -11.67 -0.42
C ALA A 236 26.03 -10.24 -0.98
N GLU A 237 26.57 -10.01 -2.18
CA GLU A 237 26.43 -8.72 -2.88
C GLU A 237 24.98 -8.44 -3.27
N LEU A 238 24.23 -9.46 -3.71
CA LEU A 238 22.82 -9.30 -4.06
C LEU A 238 21.96 -8.98 -2.83
N ARG A 239 22.20 -9.62 -1.68
CA ARG A 239 21.53 -9.26 -0.42
C ARG A 239 21.76 -7.80 -0.06
N GLN A 240 22.99 -7.31 -0.19
CA GLN A 240 23.28 -5.90 0.07
C GLN A 240 22.55 -5.01 -0.95
N SER A 241 22.58 -5.38 -2.24
CA SER A 241 21.85 -4.63 -3.26
C SER A 241 20.36 -4.57 -2.98
N VAL A 242 19.72 -5.67 -2.58
CA VAL A 242 18.30 -5.68 -2.21
C VAL A 242 18.04 -4.70 -1.07
N ARG A 243 18.87 -4.69 -0.02
CA ARG A 243 18.73 -3.73 1.09
C ARG A 243 18.87 -2.28 0.63
N ASP A 244 19.79 -2.01 -0.29
CA ASP A 244 20.09 -0.66 -0.77
C ASP A 244 19.03 -0.11 -1.75
N THR A 245 18.34 -0.99 -2.47
CA THR A 245 17.46 -0.62 -3.60
C THR A 245 16.02 -1.05 -3.43
N LEU A 246 15.64 -1.60 -2.27
CA LEU A 246 14.26 -1.98 -1.99
C LEU A 246 13.38 -0.74 -1.93
N GLU A 247 12.21 -0.85 -2.55
CA GLU A 247 11.22 0.20 -2.65
C GLU A 247 9.83 -0.34 -2.26
N SER A 248 8.93 0.57 -1.89
CA SER A 248 7.51 0.25 -1.71
C SER A 248 6.83 0.13 -3.08
N LEU A 249 5.93 -0.83 -3.26
CA LEU A 249 4.99 -0.86 -4.38
C LEU A 249 3.69 -0.09 -4.07
N TYR A 250 3.64 0.66 -2.97
CA TYR A 250 2.49 1.45 -2.54
C TYR A 250 1.22 0.61 -2.30
N HIS A 251 1.38 -0.56 -1.70
CA HIS A 251 0.32 -1.48 -1.31
C HIS A 251 0.19 -1.66 0.22
N PRO A 252 0.21 -0.59 1.04
CA PRO A 252 0.13 -0.73 2.48
C PRO A 252 -1.25 -1.27 2.92
N VAL A 253 -1.27 -2.21 3.86
CA VAL A 253 -2.46 -2.87 4.42
C VAL A 253 -2.28 -3.22 5.91
N GLY A 254 -3.34 -3.68 6.56
CA GLY A 254 -3.25 -4.42 7.84
C GLY A 254 -3.19 -3.58 9.12
N SER A 255 -2.97 -2.27 9.01
CA SER A 255 -2.84 -1.37 10.17
C SER A 255 -4.10 -1.21 11.04
N CYS A 256 -5.25 -1.66 10.57
CA CYS A 256 -6.52 -1.75 11.30
C CYS A 256 -7.12 -3.15 11.12
N ARG A 257 -6.31 -4.19 11.27
CA ARG A 257 -6.62 -5.59 10.95
C ARG A 257 -8.02 -6.04 11.42
N MET A 258 -8.76 -6.64 10.50
CA MET A 258 -9.99 -7.37 10.78
C MET A 258 -9.69 -8.71 11.46
N GLY A 259 -10.48 -9.06 12.48
CA GLY A 259 -10.35 -10.33 13.19
C GLY A 259 -11.31 -10.46 14.38
N THR A 260 -11.23 -11.60 15.06
CA THR A 260 -12.02 -11.90 16.27
C THR A 260 -11.14 -12.16 17.49
N ASP A 261 -9.81 -12.01 17.34
CA ASP A 261 -8.84 -12.09 18.42
C ASP A 261 -8.63 -10.73 19.08
N ALA A 262 -7.90 -10.70 20.20
CA ALA A 262 -7.72 -9.51 21.02
C ALA A 262 -6.92 -8.38 20.34
N ASP A 263 -6.14 -8.70 19.30
CA ASP A 263 -5.31 -7.72 18.58
C ASP A 263 -6.01 -7.20 17.31
N ALA A 264 -7.24 -7.64 17.04
CA ALA A 264 -8.04 -7.13 15.94
C ALA A 264 -8.54 -5.71 16.24
N VAL A 265 -8.58 -4.86 15.21
CA VAL A 265 -9.10 -3.49 15.30
C VAL A 265 -10.55 -3.42 14.89
N VAL A 266 -10.94 -4.22 13.88
CA VAL A 266 -12.33 -4.34 13.44
C VAL A 266 -12.83 -5.78 13.45
N ASP A 267 -14.13 -5.94 13.63
CA ASP A 267 -14.81 -7.24 13.51
C ASP A 267 -15.05 -7.63 12.03
N PRO A 268 -15.55 -8.85 11.73
CA PRO A 268 -15.90 -9.26 10.36
C PRO A 268 -17.02 -8.44 9.69
N GLN A 269 -17.67 -7.53 10.41
CA GLN A 269 -18.63 -6.55 9.92
C GLN A 269 -18.00 -5.16 9.73
N LEU A 270 -16.66 -5.08 9.85
CA LEU A 270 -15.82 -3.88 9.74
C LEU A 270 -16.08 -2.84 10.83
N ARG A 271 -16.75 -3.21 11.92
CA ARG A 271 -17.01 -2.33 13.06
C ARG A 271 -15.78 -2.26 13.95
N VAL A 272 -15.42 -1.06 14.38
CA VAL A 272 -14.30 -0.87 15.32
C VAL A 272 -14.69 -1.51 16.66
N HIS A 273 -13.82 -2.37 17.18
CA HIS A 273 -14.06 -3.01 18.47
C HIS A 273 -14.21 -1.96 19.56
N GLY A 274 -15.25 -2.11 20.39
CA GLY A 274 -15.53 -1.22 21.51
C GLY A 274 -16.07 0.17 21.14
N ILE A 275 -16.31 0.48 19.85
CA ILE A 275 -16.85 1.78 19.42
C ILE A 275 -18.08 1.63 18.53
N GLU A 276 -19.25 1.92 19.08
CA GLU A 276 -20.51 1.87 18.37
C GLU A 276 -20.60 2.93 17.27
N GLY A 277 -21.16 2.55 16.12
CA GLY A 277 -21.37 3.49 15.00
C GLY A 277 -20.10 3.87 14.23
N LEU A 278 -18.96 3.24 14.50
CA LEU A 278 -17.71 3.46 13.77
C LEU A 278 -17.30 2.22 12.99
N ARG A 279 -16.89 2.41 11.72
CA ARG A 279 -16.29 1.35 10.89
C ARG A 279 -15.03 1.85 10.20
N VAL A 280 -14.15 0.92 9.84
CA VAL A 280 -13.03 1.18 8.92
C VAL A 280 -13.28 0.41 7.62
N VAL A 281 -13.24 1.10 6.50
CA VAL A 281 -13.58 0.59 5.17
C VAL A 281 -12.50 1.03 4.19
N ASP A 282 -11.35 0.36 4.26
CA ASP A 282 -10.22 0.53 3.35
C ASP A 282 -9.22 -0.63 3.50
N ALA A 283 -8.06 -0.51 2.86
CA ALA A 283 -7.04 -1.56 2.84
C ALA A 283 -6.42 -1.88 4.22
N SER A 284 -6.55 -0.98 5.22
CA SER A 284 -6.06 -1.21 6.58
C SER A 284 -6.69 -2.43 7.25
N VAL A 285 -7.90 -2.83 6.83
CA VAL A 285 -8.63 -3.94 7.48
C VAL A 285 -8.20 -5.31 7.00
N MET A 286 -7.40 -5.42 5.94
CA MET A 286 -6.97 -6.72 5.42
C MET A 286 -6.16 -7.48 6.47
N PRO A 287 -6.56 -8.71 6.86
CA PRO A 287 -5.84 -9.46 7.90
C PRO A 287 -4.45 -9.93 7.48
N THR A 288 -4.27 -10.12 6.19
CA THR A 288 -3.00 -10.42 5.55
C THR A 288 -2.99 -9.73 4.20
N LEU A 289 -1.80 -9.34 3.75
CA LEU A 289 -1.58 -8.86 2.40
C LEU A 289 -1.96 -9.94 1.37
N VAL A 290 -2.76 -9.54 0.39
CA VAL A 290 -3.18 -10.38 -0.74
C VAL A 290 -2.05 -10.50 -1.76
N ARG A 291 -1.94 -11.66 -2.41
CA ARG A 291 -0.91 -11.88 -3.44
C ARG A 291 -1.29 -11.18 -4.76
N GLY A 292 -1.07 -9.88 -4.82
CA GLY A 292 -1.33 -9.03 -5.99
C GLY A 292 -1.68 -7.58 -5.63
N ASN A 293 -1.88 -6.74 -6.65
CA ASN A 293 -2.12 -5.31 -6.46
C ASN A 293 -3.40 -5.03 -5.65
N THR A 294 -3.35 -4.11 -4.69
CA THR A 294 -4.37 -3.96 -3.64
C THR A 294 -5.58 -3.10 -4.01
N ASN A 295 -5.60 -2.49 -5.21
CA ASN A 295 -6.73 -1.67 -5.65
C ASN A 295 -8.04 -2.48 -5.75
N ALA A 296 -8.04 -3.60 -6.48
CA ALA A 296 -9.24 -4.42 -6.66
C ALA A 296 -9.74 -5.03 -5.34
N PRO A 297 -8.89 -5.60 -4.46
CA PRO A 297 -9.28 -6.00 -3.12
C PRO A 297 -9.89 -4.87 -2.28
N THR A 298 -9.35 -3.65 -2.36
CA THR A 298 -9.87 -2.49 -1.62
C THR A 298 -11.28 -2.09 -2.11
N ILE A 299 -11.50 -2.09 -3.42
CA ILE A 299 -12.83 -1.86 -4.01
C ILE A 299 -13.81 -2.94 -3.54
N MET A 300 -13.40 -4.21 -3.55
CA MET A 300 -14.24 -5.31 -3.09
C MET A 300 -14.64 -5.16 -1.61
N ILE A 301 -13.70 -4.77 -0.74
CA ILE A 301 -13.97 -4.46 0.67
C ILE A 301 -15.01 -3.34 0.79
N ALA A 302 -14.87 -2.28 -0.01
CA ALA A 302 -15.80 -1.15 0.01
C ALA A 302 -17.22 -1.54 -0.45
N GLU A 303 -17.33 -2.33 -1.52
CA GLU A 303 -18.63 -2.86 -1.99
C GLU A 303 -19.29 -3.75 -0.93
N ARG A 304 -18.50 -4.64 -0.30
CA ARG A 304 -19.01 -5.49 0.78
C ARG A 304 -19.45 -4.67 1.99
N ALA A 305 -18.71 -3.62 2.35
CA ALA A 305 -19.06 -2.72 3.42
C ALA A 305 -20.38 -1.98 3.14
N ALA A 306 -20.62 -1.56 1.89
CA ALA A 306 -21.86 -0.90 1.50
C ALA A 306 -23.09 -1.79 1.76
N ASP A 307 -23.01 -3.09 1.44
CA ASP A 307 -24.06 -4.06 1.77
C ASP A 307 -24.27 -4.19 3.28
N LEU A 308 -23.18 -4.30 4.05
CA LEU A 308 -23.24 -4.39 5.52
C LEU A 308 -23.85 -3.14 6.15
N VAL A 309 -23.59 -1.95 5.61
CA VAL A 309 -24.19 -0.68 6.08
C VAL A 309 -25.68 -0.68 5.77
N ARG A 310 -26.06 -1.03 4.53
CA ARG A 310 -27.46 -1.09 4.10
C ARG A 310 -28.30 -2.05 4.95
N ALA A 311 -27.76 -3.23 5.25
CA ALA A 311 -28.43 -4.20 6.10
C ALA A 311 -28.69 -3.65 7.52
N ASP A 312 -27.69 -3.01 8.14
CA ASP A 312 -27.82 -2.40 9.46
C ASP A 312 -28.87 -1.27 9.48
N LEU A 313 -28.88 -0.42 8.45
CA LEU A 313 -29.87 0.66 8.32
C LEU A 313 -31.29 0.13 8.10
N GLY A 314 -31.44 -0.94 7.31
CA GLY A 314 -32.72 -1.62 7.11
C GLY A 314 -33.26 -2.22 8.41
N ALA A 315 -32.41 -2.92 9.17
CA ALA A 315 -32.79 -3.50 10.45
C ALA A 315 -33.22 -2.44 11.49
N ARG A 316 -32.50 -1.31 11.56
CA ARG A 316 -32.86 -0.18 12.44
C ARG A 316 -34.20 0.46 12.05
N SER A 317 -34.47 0.57 10.75
CA SER A 317 -35.74 1.14 10.26
C SER A 317 -36.92 0.25 10.61
N ALA A 318 -36.76 -1.08 10.52
CA ALA A 318 -37.79 -2.04 10.93
C ALA A 318 -38.05 -2.01 12.44
N LEU A 319 -36.99 -1.91 13.26
CA LEU A 319 -37.11 -1.78 14.72
C LEU A 319 -37.78 -0.48 15.16
N ALA A 320 -37.57 0.63 14.44
CA ALA A 320 -38.21 1.90 14.75
C ALA A 320 -39.70 1.97 14.35
N GLN A 321 -40.16 1.02 13.53
CA GLN A 321 -41.55 0.91 13.07
C GLN A 321 -42.39 -0.11 13.87
N ALA A 322 -41.75 -0.93 14.69
CA ALA A 322 -42.38 -1.94 15.56
C ALA A 322 -42.64 -1.38 16.96
#